data_AF-A0A0B7MDQ2-F1
#
_entry.id   AF-A0A0B7MDQ2-F1
#
_cell.length_a   1.000
_cell.length_b   1.000
_cell.length_c   1.000
_cell.angle_alpha   90.00
_cell.angle_beta   90.00
_cell.angle_gamma   90.00
#
_symmetry.space_group_name_H-M   'P 1'
#
loop_
_entity.id
_entity.type
_entity.pdbx_description
1 polymer ?
#
loop_
_entity_poly.entity_id
_entity_poly.type
_entity_poly.pdbx_seq_one_letter_code
_entity_poly.pdbx_strand_id
1 'polypeptide(L)' 'MDGKGRALDNIFVERFFRTLKYENIYLNEYETPKALRRGLNQYIRFYNEQRLHESLGYRYPVDYYRQTYLKMAI' A
#
# COMPACT_ATOMS: atom_id res chain seq x y z
N MET A 1 4.25 1.76 -30.30
CA MET A 1 3.50 1.78 -29.03
C MET A 1 4.47 1.50 -27.91
N ASP A 2 5.07 2.58 -27.42
CA ASP A 2 5.75 2.71 -26.14
C ASP A 2 4.78 2.33 -25.02
N GLY A 3 5.05 1.21 -24.34
CA GLY A 3 4.12 0.51 -23.43
C GLY A 3 3.68 1.24 -22.15
N LYS A 4 3.52 2.56 -22.17
CA LYS A 4 2.91 3.36 -21.11
C LYS A 4 1.40 3.15 -21.11
N GLY A 5 0.84 2.78 -19.97
CA GLY A 5 -0.61 2.72 -19.74
C GLY A 5 -1.26 1.35 -20.01
N ARG A 6 -0.51 0.24 -19.90
CA ARG A 6 -1.14 -1.09 -19.97
C ARG A 6 -1.90 -1.37 -18.67
N ALA A 7 -3.03 -2.08 -18.79
CA ALA A 7 -3.81 -2.52 -17.63
C ALA A 7 -2.96 -3.32 -16.61
N LEU A 8 -1.94 -4.05 -17.08
CA LEU A 8 -1.01 -4.79 -16.23
C LEU A 8 -0.09 -3.89 -15.39
N ASP A 9 0.22 -2.68 -15.86
CA ASP A 9 1.08 -1.75 -15.12
C ASP A 9 0.33 -1.16 -13.92
N ASN A 10 -1.00 -1.05 -13.99
CA ASN A 10 -1.84 -0.43 -12.96
C ASN A 10 -2.51 -1.43 -12.00
N ILE A 11 -2.51 -2.73 -12.33
CA ILE A 11 -3.29 -3.74 -11.58
C ILE A 11 -2.95 -3.80 -10.08
N PHE A 12 -1.68 -3.59 -9.71
CA PHE A 12 -1.24 -3.58 -8.32
C PHE A 12 -1.74 -2.35 -7.57
N VAL A 13 -1.69 -1.19 -8.22
CA VAL A 13 -2.16 0.09 -7.69
C VAL A 13 -3.68 0.06 -7.51
N GLU A 14 -4.42 -0.46 -8.50
CA GLU A 14 -5.88 -0.63 -8.41
C GLU A 14 -6.28 -1.58 -7.28
N ARG A 15 -5.59 -2.70 -7.15
CA ARG A 15 -5.82 -3.65 -6.04
C ARG A 15 -5.60 -2.98 -4.70
N PHE A 16 -4.51 -2.22 -4.55
CA PHE A 16 -4.23 -1.46 -3.34
C PHE A 16 -5.36 -0.47 -3.03
N PHE A 17 -5.78 0.34 -4.02
CA PHE A 17 -6.85 1.32 -3.80
C PHE A 17 -8.19 0.69 -3.45
N ARG A 18 -8.51 -0.49 -4.01
CA ARG A 18 -9.69 -1.26 -3.60
C ARG A 18 -9.60 -1.61 -2.12
N THR A 19 -8.50 -2.21 -1.67
CA THR A 19 -8.31 -2.59 -0.27
C THR A 19 -8.39 -1.38 0.68
N LEU A 20 -7.70 -0.28 0.36
CA LEU A 20 -7.75 0.97 1.13
C LEU A 20 -9.19 1.50 1.28
N LYS A 21 -9.98 1.46 0.21
CA LYS A 21 -11.36 1.94 0.25
C LYS A 21 -12.22 1.11 1.20
N TYR A 22 -12.15 -0.22 1.08
CA TYR A 22 -12.97 -1.12 1.90
C TYR A 22 -12.54 -1.18 3.36
N GLU A 23 -11.24 -1.15 3.65
CA GLU A 23 -10.74 -1.31 5.02
C GLU A 23 -10.61 0.01 5.80
N ASN A 24 -10.67 1.16 5.12
CA ASN A 24 -10.53 2.46 5.76
C ASN A 24 -11.59 3.46 5.34
N ILE A 25 -11.65 3.83 4.06
CA ILE A 25 -12.47 4.99 3.64
C ILE A 25 -13.96 4.74 3.86
N TYR A 26 -14.46 3.55 3.49
CA TYR A 26 -15.87 3.21 3.63
C TYR A 26 -16.29 2.90 5.08
N LEU A 27 -15.34 2.60 5.97
CA LEU A 27 -15.65 2.29 7.38
C LEU A 27 -15.60 3.52 8.31
N ASN A 28 -14.86 4.56 7.94
CA ASN A 28 -14.54 5.66 8.85
C ASN A 28 -15.25 6.99 8.52
N GLU A 29 -16.05 7.04 7.44
CA GLU A 29 -16.88 8.20 7.02
C GLU A 29 -16.30 9.58 7.39
N TYR A 30 -15.12 9.92 6.84
CA TYR A 30 -14.42 11.14 7.24
C TYR A 30 -15.19 12.42 6.87
N GLU A 31 -15.51 13.23 7.89
CA GLU A 31 -16.25 14.49 7.72
C GLU A 31 -15.43 15.63 7.10
N THR A 32 -14.09 15.57 7.20
CA THR A 32 -13.22 16.65 6.70
C THR A 32 -12.00 16.11 5.95
N PRO A 33 -11.47 16.87 4.97
CA PRO A 33 -10.23 16.52 4.28
C PRO A 33 -9.03 16.35 5.25
N LYS A 34 -9.00 17.13 6.33
CA LYS A 34 -7.96 17.02 7.37
C LYS A 34 -8.04 15.69 8.12
N ALA A 35 -9.25 15.26 8.48
CA ALA A 35 -9.47 13.97 9.13
C ALA A 35 -9.12 12.82 8.20
N LEU A 36 -9.55 12.88 6.93
CA LEU A 36 -9.19 11.92 5.90
C LEU A 36 -7.67 11.79 5.76
N ARG A 37 -6.94 12.91 5.62
CA ARG A 37 -5.48 12.87 5.46
C ARG A 37 -4.77 12.21 6.65
N ARG A 38 -5.22 12.47 7.87
CA ARG A 38 -4.70 11.82 9.08
C ARG A 38 -4.99 10.32 9.07
N GLY A 39 -6.21 9.92 8.73
CA GLY A 39 -6.60 8.51 8.64
C GLY A 39 -5.83 7.76 7.56
N LEU A 40 -5.64 8.37 6.39
CA LEU A 40 -4.81 7.82 5.32
C LEU A 40 -3.35 7.63 5.78
N ASN A 41 -2.75 8.62 6.44
CA ASN A 41 -1.39 8.48 6.97
C ASN A 41 -1.26 7.30 7.95
N GLN A 42 -2.25 7.13 8.84
CA GLN A 42 -2.28 6.02 9.78
C GLN A 42 -2.43 4.67 9.06
N TYR A 43 -3.34 4.59 8.08
CA TYR A 43 -3.54 3.37 7.30
C TYR A 43 -2.31 2.99 6.48
N ILE A 44 -1.65 3.95 5.82
CA ILE A 44 -0.42 3.70 5.05
C ILE A 44 0.70 3.19 5.98
N ARG A 45 0.83 3.77 7.17
CA ARG A 45 1.78 3.31 8.16
C ARG A 45 1.49 1.88 8.59
N PHE A 46 0.24 1.58 8.94
CA PHE A 46 -0.20 0.22 9.26
C PHE A 46 0.10 -0.76 8.12
N TYR A 47 -0.27 -0.40 6.88
CA TYR A 47 -0.06 -1.24 5.71
C TYR A 47 1.42 -1.58 5.50
N ASN A 48 2.32 -0.60 5.67
CA ASN A 48 3.75 -0.81 5.41
C ASN A 48 4.53 -1.41 6.59
N GLU A 49 4.14 -1.11 7.83
CA GLU A 49 4.92 -1.44 9.03
C GLU A 49 4.32 -2.58 9.86
N GLN A 50 3.04 -2.92 9.65
CA GLN A 50 2.31 -3.82 10.55
C GLN A 50 1.44 -4.86 9.83
N ARG A 51 1.13 -4.69 8.55
CA ARG A 51 0.36 -5.67 7.78
C ARG A 51 1.25 -6.77 7.23
N LEU A 52 0.92 -8.02 7.56
CA LEU A 52 1.54 -9.18 6.94
C LEU A 52 0.99 -9.40 5.54
N HIS A 53 1.87 -9.67 4.58
CA HIS A 53 1.50 -10.02 3.21
C HIS A 53 1.96 -11.43 2.87
N GLU A 54 1.02 -12.30 2.50
CA GLU A 54 1.32 -13.66 2.04
C GLU A 54 2.31 -13.66 0.87
N SER A 55 2.12 -12.75 -0.09
CA SER A 55 3.02 -12.58 -1.25
C SER A 55 4.46 -12.17 -0.87
N LEU A 56 4.68 -11.70 0.35
CA LEU A 56 6.00 -11.34 0.89
C LEU A 56 6.57 -12.43 1.82
N GLY A 57 5.91 -13.58 1.90
CA GLY A 57 6.24 -14.67 2.84
C GLY A 57 5.88 -14.30 4.27
N TYR A 58 4.70 -13.68 4.47
CA TYR A 58 4.24 -13.19 5.77
C TYR A 58 5.27 -12.27 6.45
N ARG A 59 5.73 -11.26 5.71
CA ARG A 59 6.59 -10.18 6.21
C ARG A 59 5.92 -8.82 6.03
N TYR A 60 6.36 -7.85 6.83
CA TYR A 60 5.97 -6.46 6.64
C TYR A 60 6.65 -5.89 5.38
N PRO A 61 5.95 -5.05 4.58
CA PRO A 61 6.53 -4.45 3.40
C PRO A 61 7.85 -3.73 3.68
N VAL A 62 7.91 -2.95 4.76
CA VAL A 62 9.12 -2.21 5.13
C VAL A 62 10.34 -3.14 5.32
N ASP A 63 10.16 -4.30 5.93
CA ASP A 63 11.25 -5.25 6.17
C ASP A 63 11.67 -5.94 4.88
N TYR A 64 10.69 -6.35 4.06
CA TYR A 64 10.95 -6.98 2.77
C TYR A 64 11.77 -6.05 1.86
N TYR A 65 11.36 -4.79 1.73
CA TYR A 65 12.05 -3.83 0.89
C TYR A 65 13.41 -3.44 1.46
N ARG A 66 13.55 -3.21 2.77
CA ARG A 66 14.86 -2.94 3.40
C ARG A 66 15.86 -4.07 3.13
N GLN A 67 15.46 -5.33 3.32
CA GLN A 67 16.31 -6.48 3.01
C GLN A 67 16.68 -6.54 1.53
N THR A 68 15.75 -6.20 0.63
CA THR A 68 15.98 -6.22 -0.81
C THR A 68 16.99 -5.14 -1.22
N TYR A 69 16.83 -3.91 -0.73
CA TYR A 69 17.78 -2.82 -1.00
C TYR A 69 19.17 -3.11 -0.45
N LEU A 70 19.28 -3.70 0.75
CA LEU A 70 20.57 -4.12 1.31
C LEU A 70 21.25 -5.21 0.47
N LYS A 71 20.49 -6.17 -0.08
CA LYS A 71 21.02 -7.22 -0.96
C LYS A 71 21.44 -6.72 -2.34
N MET A 72 20.85 -5.62 -2.83
CA MET A 72 21.22 -5.01 -4.11
C MET A 72 22.44 -4.07 -3.99
N ALA A 73 22.77 -3.63 -2.77
CA ALA A 73 23.86 -2.71 -2.49
C ALA A 73 25.21 -3.40 -2.19
N ILE A 74 25.24 -4.74 -2.21
CA ILE A 74 26.42 -5.60 -2.02
C ILE A 74 26.67 -6.34 -3.32
#